data_AF-A0A5S3SCB5-F1
#
_entry.id   AF-A0A5S3SCB5-F1
#
_cell.length_a   1.000
_cell.length_b   1.000
_cell.length_c   1.000
_cell.angle_alpha   90.00
_cell.angle_beta   90.00
_cell.angle_gamma   90.00
#
_symmetry.space_group_name_H-M   'P 1'
#
loop_
_entity.id
_entity.type
_entity.pdbx_description
1 polymer ?
#
loop_
_entity_poly.entity_id
_entity_poly.type
_entity_poly.pdbx_seq_one_letter_code
_entity_poly.pdbx_strand_id
1 'polypeptide(L)' 'MSAINPFVAILNGEVVGHADVQGDGYIDHFFCHWKHQGKGIGKALQ' A
#
# COMPACT_ATOMS: atom_id res chain seq x y z
N MET A 1 11.88 -4.43 -17.30
CA MET A 1 10.91 -4.57 -16.21
C MET A 1 11.60 -4.13 -14.94
N SER A 2 11.18 -3.02 -14.33
CA SER A 2 11.64 -2.66 -12.99
C SER A 2 11.06 -3.67 -11.99
N ALA A 3 11.84 -4.06 -10.99
CA ALA A 3 11.31 -4.82 -9.88
C ALA A 3 10.36 -3.92 -9.07
N ILE A 4 9.21 -4.46 -8.66
CA ILE A 4 8.28 -3.78 -7.76
C ILE A 4 8.98 -3.52 -6.41
N ASN A 5 8.81 -2.34 -5.83
CA ASN A 5 9.35 -2.01 -4.50
C ASN A 5 8.24 -1.44 -3.61
N PRO A 6 7.30 -2.29 -3.18
CA PRO A 6 6.07 -1.80 -2.57
C PRO A 6 6.29 -1.38 -1.11
N PHE A 7 5.61 -0.32 -0.70
CA PHE A 7 5.33 -0.07 0.70
C PHE A 7 4.28 -1.08 1.20
N VAL A 8 4.48 -1.61 2.40
CA VAL A 8 3.58 -2.59 3.02
C VAL A 8 3.07 -2.06 4.35
N ALA A 9 1.74 -2.04 4.51
CA ALA A 9 1.10 -1.67 5.77
C ALA A 9 0.86 -2.92 6.60
N ILE A 10 1.42 -2.93 7.82
CA ILE A 10 1.24 -4.00 8.81
C ILE A 10 0.45 -3.47 9.99
N LEU A 11 -0.61 -4.18 10.40
CA LEU A 11 -1.40 -3.87 11.58
C LEU A 11 -1.59 -5.14 12.40
N ASN A 12 -1.25 -5.11 13.69
CA ASN A 12 -1.31 -6.26 14.59
C ASN A 12 -0.58 -7.51 14.05
N GLY A 13 0.50 -7.31 13.30
CA GLY A 13 1.26 -8.39 12.67
C GLY A 13 0.68 -8.94 11.36
N GLU A 14 -0.44 -8.40 10.87
CA GLU A 14 -1.06 -8.79 9.60
C GLU A 14 -0.79 -7.75 8.50
N VAL A 15 -0.53 -8.21 7.28
CA VAL A 15 -0.45 -7.36 6.09
C VAL A 15 -1.85 -6.89 5.72
N VAL A 16 -2.12 -5.59 5.87
CA VAL A 16 -3.45 -5.00 5.63
C VAL A 16 -3.51 -4.12 4.37
N GLY A 17 -2.39 -3.90 3.70
CA GLY A 17 -2.33 -3.19 2.42
C GLY A 17 -0.91 -3.09 1.86
N HIS A 18 -0.81 -2.77 0.58
CA HIS A 18 0.45 -2.43 -0.08
C HIS A 18 0.24 -1.42 -1.20
N ALA A 19 1.28 -0.64 -1.52
CA ALA A 19 1.29 0.24 -2.67
C ALA A 19 2.67 0.29 -3.30
N ASP A 20 2.73 0.24 -4.63
CA ASP A 20 3.93 0.54 -5.40
C ASP A 20 3.83 1.97 -5.91
N VAL A 21 4.51 2.87 -5.19
CA VAL A 21 4.57 4.30 -5.52
C VAL A 21 5.89 4.55 -6.23
N GLN A 22 5.79 4.99 -7.48
CA GLN A 22 6.95 5.30 -8.31
C GLN A 22 7.59 6.63 -7.89
N GLY A 23 8.85 6.83 -8.25
CA GLY A 23 9.61 8.03 -7.85
C GLY A 23 9.07 9.36 -8.39
N ASP A 24 8.19 9.31 -9.38
CA ASP A 24 7.46 10.45 -9.95
C ASP A 24 6.07 10.68 -9.33
N GLY A 25 5.69 9.85 -8.35
CA GLY A 25 4.43 9.95 -7.61
C GLY A 25 3.26 9.19 -8.22
N TYR A 26 3.44 8.49 -9.36
CA TYR A 26 2.40 7.61 -9.87
C TYR A 26 2.30 6.32 -9.06
N ILE A 27 1.08 5.78 -8.99
CA ILE A 27 0.78 4.52 -8.30
C ILE A 27 0.51 3.46 -9.36
N ASP A 28 1.34 2.42 -9.43
CA ASP A 28 1.16 1.30 -10.36
C ASP A 28 0.24 0.23 -9.74
N HIS A 29 0.52 -0.14 -8.49
CA HIS A 29 -0.31 -1.06 -7.72
C HIS A 29 -0.72 -0.47 -6.39
N PHE A 30 -1.99 -0.67 -6.04
CA PHE A 30 -2.54 -0.24 -4.76
C PHE A 30 -3.61 -1.22 -4.29
N PHE A 31 -3.46 -1.69 -3.05
CA PHE A 31 -4.42 -2.56 -2.41
C PHE A 31 -4.57 -2.23 -0.92
N CYS A 32 -5.80 -2.22 -0.46
CA CYS A 32 -6.15 -2.14 0.95
C CYS A 32 -7.17 -3.25 1.28
N HIS A 33 -6.89 -4.01 2.32
CA HIS A 33 -7.77 -5.10 2.75
C HIS A 33 -9.15 -4.53 3.12
N TRP A 34 -10.21 -5.14 2.58
CA TRP A 34 -11.58 -4.60 2.67
C TRP A 34 -12.07 -4.35 4.10
N LYS A 35 -11.67 -5.19 5.07
CA LYS A 35 -11.99 -5.02 6.51
C LYS A 35 -11.25 -3.84 7.19
N HIS A 36 -10.28 -3.25 6.52
CA HIS A 36 -9.45 -2.14 7.02
C HIS A 36 -9.61 -0.85 6.20
N GLN A 37 -10.56 -0.81 5.27
CA GLN A 37 -10.93 0.41 4.55
C GLN A 37 -11.52 1.45 5.52
N GLY A 38 -11.40 2.73 5.17
CA GLY A 38 -11.87 3.85 6.01
C GLY A 38 -11.07 4.10 7.29
N LYS A 39 -10.01 3.32 7.55
CA LYS A 39 -9.15 3.45 8.75
C LYS A 39 -7.81 4.16 8.49
N GLY A 40 -7.67 4.82 7.34
CA GLY A 40 -6.45 5.55 6.98
C GLY A 40 -5.30 4.70 6.41
N ILE A 41 -5.46 3.38 6.23
CA ILE A 41 -4.42 2.49 5.66
C ILE A 41 -3.92 3.00 4.31
N GLY A 42 -4.85 3.37 3.41
CA GLY A 42 -4.48 3.89 2.09
C GLY A 42 -3.66 5.18 2.15
N LYS A 43 -4.03 6.09 3.07
CA LYS A 43 -3.29 7.34 3.28
C LYS A 43 -1.88 7.11 3.84
N ALA A 44 -1.66 6.02 4.56
CA ALA A 44 -0.34 5.68 5.09
C ALA A 44 0.60 5.07 4.03
N LEU A 45 0.07 4.66 2.88
CA LEU A 45 0.81 3.99 1.81
C LEU A 45 1.27 4.93 0.68
N GLN A 46 0.91 6.23 0.71
CA GLN A 46 1.22 7.23 -0.32
C GLN A 46 1.53 8.60 0.26
#